data_AF-A0A8S0RUK8-F1
#
_entry.id   AF-A0A8S0RUK8-F1
#
_cell.length_a   1.000
_cell.length_b   1.000
_cell.length_c   1.000
_cell.angle_alpha   90.00
_cell.angle_beta   90.00
_cell.angle_gamma   90.00
#
_symmetry.space_group_name_H-M   'P 1'
#
loop_
_entity.id
_entity.type
_entity.pdbx_description
1 polymer ?
#
loop_
_entity_poly.entity_id
_entity_poly.type
_entity_poly.pdbx_seq_one_letter_code
_entity_poly.pdbx_strand_id
1 'polypeptide(L)'
;MATLRNLKIKTSSCRRIVKELHSYEKEVEREASKTADMKAKGADPYDLKQQVELESNQKEGPEIEDAQSTITEVEQLFQTGEA
;
A
#
# COMPACT_ATOMS: atom_id res chain seq x y z
N MET A 1 11.21 -14.81 -28.27
CA MET A 1 10.84 -15.31 -26.92
C MET A 1 11.30 -14.34 -25.83
N ALA A 2 10.69 -13.15 -25.73
CA ALA A 2 10.97 -12.18 -24.66
C ALA A 2 9.82 -12.13 -23.61
N THR A 3 8.65 -12.66 -23.96
CA THR A 3 7.41 -12.57 -23.19
C THR A 3 7.45 -13.34 -21.87
N LEU A 4 7.97 -14.57 -21.85
CA LEU A 4 7.99 -15.39 -20.63
C LEU A 4 8.95 -14.85 -19.54
N ARG A 5 10.10 -14.31 -19.94
CA ARG A 5 11.06 -13.69 -19.00
C ARG A 5 10.47 -12.42 -18.39
N ASN A 6 9.87 -11.56 -19.23
CA ASN A 6 9.22 -10.33 -18.76
C ASN A 6 8.05 -10.62 -17.83
N LEU A 7 7.24 -11.63 -18.17
CA LEU A 7 6.14 -12.08 -17.32
C LEU A 7 6.63 -12.53 -15.94
N LYS A 8 7.67 -13.38 -15.87
CA LYS A 8 8.25 -13.81 -14.59
C LYS A 8 8.76 -12.65 -13.73
N ILE A 9 9.37 -11.64 -14.36
CA ILE A 9 9.86 -10.45 -13.65
C ILE A 9 8.67 -9.67 -13.07
N LYS A 10 7.67 -9.33 -13.89
CA LYS A 10 6.51 -8.57 -13.42
C LYS A 10 5.68 -9.32 -12.37
N THR A 11 5.51 -10.64 -12.50
CA THR A 11 4.87 -11.46 -11.44
C THR A 11 5.64 -11.37 -10.12
N SER A 12 6.98 -11.31 -10.15
CA SER A 12 7.78 -11.15 -8.93
C SER A 12 7.63 -9.75 -8.32
N SER A 13 7.54 -8.70 -9.14
CA SER A 13 7.26 -7.33 -8.70
C SER A 13 5.89 -7.22 -8.05
N CYS A 14 4.83 -7.75 -8.68
CA CYS A 14 3.50 -7.78 -8.09
C CYS A 14 3.48 -8.51 -6.73
N ARG A 15 4.19 -9.64 -6.62
CA ARG A 15 4.28 -10.39 -5.36
C ARG A 15 4.97 -9.60 -4.24
N ARG A 16 5.93 -8.72 -4.57
CA ARG A 16 6.54 -7.79 -3.60
C ARG A 16 5.55 -6.71 -3.18
N ILE A 17 4.94 -6.03 -4.14
CA ILE A 17 3.96 -4.96 -3.91
C ILE A 17 2.80 -5.46 -3.05
N VAL A 18 2.30 -6.68 -3.27
CA VAL A 18 1.25 -7.27 -2.43
C VAL A 18 1.68 -7.43 -0.97
N LYS A 19 2.94 -7.80 -0.70
CA LYS A 19 3.45 -7.89 0.67
C LYS A 19 3.63 -6.53 1.31
N GLU A 20 4.07 -5.55 0.52
CA GLU A 20 4.23 -4.16 0.94
C GLU A 20 2.86 -3.57 1.31
N LEU A 21 1.84 -3.71 0.44
CA LEU A 21 0.45 -3.33 0.74
C LEU A 21 -0.08 -3.98 2.01
N HIS A 22 0.12 -5.30 2.20
CA HIS A 22 -0.31 -5.97 3.42
C HIS A 22 0.39 -5.46 4.68
N SER A 23 1.63 -4.98 4.56
CA SER A 23 2.34 -4.34 5.67
C SER A 23 1.70 -3.00 6.02
N TYR A 24 1.38 -2.19 5.00
CA TYR A 24 0.72 -0.89 5.20
C TYR A 24 -0.70 -1.02 5.75
N GLU A 25 -1.49 -1.99 5.27
CA GLU A 25 -2.83 -2.28 5.82
C GLU A 25 -2.75 -2.55 7.33
N LYS A 26 -1.76 -3.35 7.77
CA LYS A 26 -1.53 -3.62 9.21
C LYS A 26 -1.03 -2.41 9.98
N GLU A 27 -0.29 -1.52 9.36
CA GLU A 27 0.14 -0.27 9.99
C GLU A 27 -1.03 0.69 10.19
N VAL A 28 -1.86 0.88 9.16
CA VAL A 28 -3.09 1.67 9.25
C VAL A 28 -4.02 1.11 10.32
N GLU A 29 -4.20 -0.21 10.38
CA GLU A 29 -5.01 -0.86 11.43
C GLU A 29 -4.44 -0.61 12.84
N ARG A 30 -3.11 -0.67 13.00
CA ARG A 30 -2.45 -0.40 14.29
C ARG A 30 -2.61 1.05 14.73
N GLU A 31 -2.40 2.02 13.85
CA GLU A 31 -2.58 3.43 14.19
C GLU A 31 -4.05 3.75 14.47
N ALA A 32 -5.00 3.19 13.71
CA ALA A 32 -6.43 3.33 13.98
C ALA A 32 -6.82 2.73 15.35
N SER A 33 -6.30 1.55 15.71
CA SER A 33 -6.50 0.94 17.02
C SER A 33 -5.92 1.81 18.14
N LYS A 34 -4.74 2.39 17.92
CA LYS A 34 -4.09 3.27 18.89
C LYS A 34 -4.86 4.57 19.09
N THR A 35 -5.38 5.18 18.02
CA THR A 35 -6.27 6.36 18.09
C THR A 35 -7.54 6.03 18.89
N ALA A 36 -8.16 4.86 18.65
CA ALA A 36 -9.34 4.41 19.39
C ALA A 36 -9.06 4.21 20.88
N ASP A 37 -7.94 3.57 21.22
CA ASP A 37 -7.51 3.33 22.60
C ASP A 37 -7.21 4.63 23.35
N MET A 38 -6.53 5.59 22.71
CA MET A 38 -6.26 6.88 23.32
C MET A 38 -7.53 7.68 23.58
N LYS A 39 -8.50 7.60 22.65
CA LYS A 39 -9.81 8.21 22.86
C LYS A 39 -10.57 7.55 24.01
N ALA A 40 -10.52 6.23 24.11
CA ALA A 40 -11.17 5.48 25.19
C ALA A 40 -10.54 5.76 26.57
N LYS A 41 -9.23 5.95 26.63
CA LYS A 41 -8.48 6.27 27.85
C LYS A 41 -8.61 7.74 28.26
N GLY A 42 -9.26 8.57 27.45
CA GLY A 42 -9.39 10.01 27.72
C GLY A 42 -8.06 10.74 27.62
N ALA A 43 -7.19 10.34 26.67
CA ALA A 43 -5.98 11.07 26.36
C ALA A 43 -6.30 12.54 26.05
N ASP A 44 -5.35 13.43 26.34
CA ASP A 44 -5.61 14.84 26.20
C ASP A 44 -5.77 15.25 24.71
N PRO A 45 -6.41 16.39 24.43
CA PRO A 45 -6.71 16.79 23.06
C PRO A 45 -5.47 17.03 22.17
N TYR A 46 -4.31 17.37 22.74
CA TYR A 46 -3.08 17.58 21.99
C TYR A 46 -2.51 16.24 21.51
N ASP A 47 -2.43 15.26 22.40
CA ASP A 47 -1.97 13.90 22.08
C ASP A 47 -2.91 13.21 21.06
N LEU A 48 -4.22 13.39 21.21
CA LEU A 48 -5.21 12.89 20.24
C LEU A 48 -5.05 13.54 18.86
N LYS A 49 -4.83 14.85 18.81
CA LYS A 49 -4.65 15.56 17.54
C LYS A 49 -3.38 15.11 16.83
N GLN A 50 -2.28 14.97 17.58
CA GLN A 50 -1.02 14.47 17.05
C GLN A 50 -1.18 13.07 16.46
N GLN A 51 -1.88 12.18 17.17
CA GLN A 51 -2.13 10.83 16.69
C GLN A 51 -2.95 10.79 15.40
N VAL A 52 -4.01 11.59 15.30
CA VAL A 52 -4.86 11.64 14.10
C VAL A 52 -4.06 12.13 12.88
N GLU A 53 -3.13 13.07 13.08
CA GLU A 53 -2.24 13.55 12.02
C GLU A 53 -1.28 12.46 11.53
N LEU A 54 -0.74 11.64 12.45
CA LEU A 54 0.07 10.47 12.09
C LEU A 54 -0.75 9.42 11.32
N GLU A 55 -1.97 9.11 11.78
CA GLU A 55 -2.86 8.16 11.10
C GLU A 55 -3.24 8.62 9.68
N SER A 56 -3.43 9.93 9.48
CA SER A 56 -3.77 10.50 8.17
C SER A 56 -2.61 10.39 7.19
N ASN A 57 -1.39 10.71 7.63
CA ASN A 57 -0.21 10.67 6.77
C ASN A 57 0.12 9.27 6.26
N GLN A 58 -0.31 8.22 6.98
CA GLN A 58 -0.11 6.83 6.57
C GLN A 58 -1.05 6.37 5.44
N LYS A 59 -2.10 7.14 5.11
CA LYS A 59 -3.07 6.82 4.05
C LYS A 59 -2.64 7.31 2.67
N GLU A 60 -1.60 8.15 2.58
CA GLU A 60 -1.07 8.71 1.33
C GLU A 60 0.40 8.31 1.15
N GLY A 61 0.64 7.03 0.85
CA GLY A 61 1.98 6.49 0.62
C GLY A 61 2.41 6.55 -0.86
N PRO A 62 3.67 6.90 -1.17
CA PRO A 62 4.21 6.90 -2.54
C PRO A 62 4.18 5.52 -3.22
N GLU A 63 4.05 4.44 -2.46
CA GLU A 63 4.02 3.06 -2.96
C GLU A 63 2.76 2.74 -3.79
N ILE A 64 1.70 3.55 -3.66
CA ILE A 64 0.50 3.43 -4.50
C ILE A 64 0.84 3.77 -5.96
N GLU A 65 1.70 4.76 -6.20
CA GLU A 65 2.14 5.14 -7.54
C GLU A 65 2.94 4.00 -8.20
N ASP A 66 3.86 3.38 -7.46
CA ASP A 66 4.64 2.23 -7.91
C ASP A 66 3.76 1.02 -8.23
N ALA A 67 2.72 0.79 -7.41
CA ALA A 67 1.71 -0.24 -7.65
C ALA A 67 0.93 0.04 -8.94
N GLN A 68 0.45 1.27 -9.14
CA GLN A 68 -0.28 1.69 -10.34
C GLN A 68 0.57 1.58 -11.61
N SER A 69 1.85 1.97 -11.53
CA SER A 69 2.82 1.82 -12.61
C SER A 69 3.01 0.35 -12.99
N THR A 70 3.23 -0.53 -12.00
CA THR A 70 3.40 -1.97 -12.23
C THR A 70 2.14 -2.61 -12.82
N ILE A 71 0.95 -2.20 -12.39
CA ILE A 71 -0.33 -2.67 -12.95
C ILE A 71 -0.43 -2.27 -14.42
N THR A 72 -0.15 -1.01 -14.74
CA THR A 72 -0.19 -0.49 -16.12
C THR A 72 0.76 -1.27 -17.03
N GLU A 73 1.98 -1.58 -16.56
CA GLU A 73 2.95 -2.38 -17.31
C GLU A 73 2.51 -3.83 -17.52
N VAL A 74 1.80 -4.42 -16.55
CA VAL A 74 1.22 -5.76 -16.66
C VAL A 74 0.07 -5.76 -17.68
N GLU A 75 -0.82 -4.79 -17.62
CA GLU A 75 -1.95 -4.63 -18.56
C GLU A 75 -1.46 -4.50 -20.02
N GLN A 76 -0.44 -3.69 -20.27
CA GLN A 76 0.18 -3.55 -21.59
C GLN A 76 0.80 -4.87 -22.10
N LEU A 77 1.38 -5.67 -21.21
CA LEU A 77 1.91 -7.00 -21.53
C LEU A 77 0.81 -7.99 -21.93
N PHE A 78 -0.40 -7.87 -21.38
CA PHE A 78 -1.54 -8.71 -21.77
C PHE A 78 -2.17 -8.26 -23.09
N GLN A 79 -2.34 -6.95 -23.31
CA GLN A 79 -2.86 -6.39 -24.57
C GLN A 79 -1.98 -6.73 -25.78
N THR A 80 -0.66 -6.82 -25.59
CA THR A 80 0.29 -7.21 -26.66
C THR A 80 0.38 -8.72 -26.89
N GLY A 81 -0.21 -9.54 -26.02
CA GLY A 81 -0.25 -11.00 -26.13
C GLY A 81 -1.47 -11.57 -26.85
N GLU A 82 -2.51 -10.76 -27.06
CA GLU A 82 -3.74 -11.13 -27.79
C GLU A 82 -3.71 -10.80 -29.30
N ALA A 83 -2.57 -10.32 -29.82
CA ALA A 83 -2.34 -9.99 -31.23
C ALA A 83 -1.53 -11.05 -31.98
#